data_AF-A0A958GNS0-F1
#
_entry.id   AF-A0A958GNS0-F1
#
_cell.length_a   1.000
_cell.length_b   1.000
_cell.length_c   1.000
_cell.angle_alpha   90.00
_cell.angle_beta   90.00
_cell.angle_gamma   90.00
#
_symmetry.space_group_name_H-M   'P 1'
#
loop_
_entity.id
_entity.type
_entity.pdbx_description
1 polymer ?
#
loop_
_entity_poly.entity_id
_entity_poly.type
_entity_poly.pdbx_seq_one_letter_code
_entity_poly.pdbx_strand_id
1 'polypeptide(L)'
;MQLRIQFLLVIFVTALGALSAQPVLAKPVVVEPAELQQSSELFPGAYAAGTEANEPKQAAGDAVLREQFYKAINELYSAGYGRAGESLEQLSLLAAEQGYRNLPDYSIELLRQAKRTTKPEEVSFLVFHAARLSPTDARVRFVAASFYRELGMGTALKHAWAGITAIAYYPLLIATGIANLLLVCLVAGTIALFITCTIQLVRNGEALFERVRQGAPRAIQGYVAAVGLIGILVLPLLGGILLAVGVWALALGRTKIGCKWLPAVAGTLILGWALAIPVLSTVGFNVEQRANRVLEQVRTFSFTPEGEEFITEQLQRNPDDPLLLTILGQVLQMKGLREDAARAYERVLTSAPRGSELRTTSRLNLAAIAYENEAFQQAKDALLALEGEGEASFALYYNLALAHLAMLDTEQHRASYLNAQAVDEARLARLDAEAEHGRRPVISTVPASFFLPLVNRPIVRSDDVAARRAVERENTLGAALLYRGTMPVMLGWGAVVLVLGLFAARQNPHQFELGPVPQAVQESAVWLFLPAGLLMAGERPLRGVAVLTVFITLLIFGLEAPVTPYRGLPLEVSFSGFLFGGAALLFLVTMVLSVIGKSRAEVAA
;
A
#
# COMPACT_ATOMS: atom_id res chain seq x y z
N MET A 1 -32.61 -38.33 14.49
CA MET A 1 -32.07 -37.00 14.12
C MET A 1 -30.68 -36.77 14.73
N GLN A 2 -30.47 -37.03 16.02
CA GLN A 2 -29.14 -36.95 16.68
C GLN A 2 -28.02 -37.79 16.01
N LEU A 3 -28.30 -39.05 15.63
CA LEU A 3 -27.29 -39.90 14.99
C LEU A 3 -26.80 -39.39 13.61
N ARG A 4 -27.65 -38.66 12.87
CA ARG A 4 -27.31 -38.07 11.57
C ARG A 4 -26.47 -36.79 11.71
N ILE A 5 -26.65 -36.05 12.80
CA ILE A 5 -25.87 -34.85 13.13
C ILE A 5 -24.46 -35.26 13.60
N GLN A 6 -24.34 -36.31 14.42
CA GLN A 6 -23.03 -36.82 14.85
C GLN A 6 -22.20 -37.36 13.67
N PHE A 7 -22.83 -38.01 12.69
CA PHE A 7 -22.14 -38.52 11.50
C PHE A 7 -21.62 -37.39 10.58
N LEU A 8 -22.38 -36.31 10.41
CA LEU A 8 -21.93 -35.10 9.69
C LEU A 8 -20.80 -34.37 10.43
N LEU A 9 -20.83 -34.37 11.77
CA LEU A 9 -19.81 -33.76 12.62
C LEU A 9 -18.46 -34.50 12.49
N VAL A 10 -18.47 -35.83 12.45
CA VAL A 10 -17.26 -36.65 12.27
C VAL A 10 -16.65 -36.43 10.88
N ILE A 11 -17.45 -36.43 9.81
CA ILE A 11 -16.93 -36.18 8.45
C ILE A 11 -16.32 -34.77 8.34
N PHE A 12 -16.95 -33.76 8.95
CA PHE A 12 -16.48 -32.37 8.90
C PHE A 12 -15.19 -32.14 9.70
N VAL A 13 -15.06 -32.73 10.90
CA VAL A 13 -13.84 -32.66 11.73
C VAL A 13 -12.67 -33.40 11.07
N THR A 14 -12.93 -34.54 10.42
CA THR A 14 -11.89 -35.33 9.74
C THR A 14 -11.37 -34.61 8.48
N ALA A 15 -12.24 -33.91 7.75
CA ALA A 15 -11.86 -33.09 6.61
C ALA A 15 -11.03 -31.85 7.01
N LEU A 16 -11.33 -31.23 8.17
CA LEU A 16 -10.56 -30.10 8.70
C LEU A 16 -9.16 -30.52 9.19
N GLY A 17 -9.03 -31.69 9.82
CA GLY A 17 -7.74 -32.19 10.31
C GLY A 17 -6.75 -32.53 9.19
N ALA A 18 -7.23 -32.90 8.00
CA ALA A 18 -6.39 -33.15 6.83
C ALA A 18 -5.84 -31.86 6.18
N LEU A 19 -6.48 -30.72 6.40
CA LEU A 19 -6.08 -29.41 5.86
C LEU A 19 -5.07 -28.66 6.76
N SER A 20 -4.86 -29.12 8.00
CA SER A 20 -3.97 -28.48 8.98
C SER A 20 -2.57 -29.11 9.10
N ALA A 21 -2.17 -29.97 8.18
CA ALA A 21 -0.81 -30.52 8.17
C ALA A 21 0.21 -29.39 7.94
N GLN A 22 0.93 -28.99 8.99
CA GLN A 22 1.96 -27.95 8.93
C GLN A 22 3.15 -28.40 8.07
N PRO A 23 3.76 -27.52 7.27
CA PRO A 23 5.10 -27.77 6.76
C PRO A 23 6.08 -27.79 7.93
N VAL A 24 6.93 -28.81 7.97
CA VAL A 24 8.03 -28.96 8.93
C VAL A 24 8.95 -27.74 8.80
N LEU A 25 8.86 -26.81 9.74
CA LEU A 25 9.71 -25.63 9.84
C LEU A 25 11.16 -26.08 10.11
N ALA A 26 12.05 -25.80 9.15
CA ALA A 26 13.49 -25.89 9.37
C ALA A 26 13.88 -24.92 10.51
N LYS A 27 14.76 -25.37 11.41
CA LYS A 27 15.26 -24.57 12.52
C LYS A 27 15.88 -23.25 12.00
N PRO A 28 15.65 -22.11 12.68
CA PRO A 28 16.31 -20.87 12.33
C PRO A 28 17.82 -21.02 12.50
N VAL A 29 18.58 -20.68 11.45
CA VAL A 29 20.03 -20.54 11.50
C VAL A 29 20.32 -19.26 12.26
N VAL A 30 20.92 -19.39 13.45
CA VAL A 30 21.45 -18.26 14.21
C VAL A 30 22.78 -17.88 13.58
N VAL A 31 22.82 -16.74 12.91
CA VAL A 31 24.06 -16.16 12.35
C VAL A 31 24.78 -15.43 13.49
N GLU A 32 26.00 -15.84 13.80
CA GLU A 32 26.83 -15.20 14.81
C GLU A 32 27.30 -13.80 14.34
N PRO A 33 27.47 -12.82 15.27
CA PRO A 33 27.89 -11.46 14.93
C PRO A 33 29.25 -11.35 14.21
N ALA A 34 30.08 -12.40 14.24
CA ALA A 34 31.36 -12.44 13.54
C ALA A 34 31.23 -12.56 12.00
N GLU A 35 30.13 -13.11 11.48
CA GLU A 35 29.93 -13.27 10.03
C GLU A 35 29.50 -11.96 9.33
N LEU A 36 28.99 -10.98 10.07
CA LEU A 36 28.66 -9.64 9.56
C LEU A 36 29.90 -8.78 9.23
N GLN A 37 31.07 -9.13 9.76
CA GLN A 37 32.33 -8.46 9.41
C GLN A 37 33.05 -9.11 8.23
N GLN A 38 32.73 -10.36 7.85
CA GLN A 38 33.35 -11.04 6.70
C GLN A 38 32.62 -10.79 5.37
N SER A 39 31.37 -10.33 5.37
CA SER A 39 30.64 -10.03 4.13
C SER A 39 31.20 -8.82 3.35
N SER A 40 32.07 -7.99 3.96
CA SER A 40 32.76 -6.90 3.27
C SER A 40 33.98 -7.36 2.45
N GLU A 41 34.49 -8.58 2.67
CA GLU A 41 35.68 -9.09 1.96
C GLU A 41 35.33 -9.98 0.74
N LEU A 42 34.06 -10.36 0.55
CA LEU A 42 33.65 -11.33 -0.48
C LEU A 42 33.44 -10.76 -1.90
N PHE A 43 33.75 -9.47 -2.14
CA PHE A 43 33.68 -8.86 -3.49
C PHE A 43 34.89 -7.98 -3.88
N PRO A 44 36.14 -8.50 -4.01
CA PRO A 44 37.28 -7.65 -4.40
C PRO A 44 37.51 -7.49 -5.91
N GLY A 45 36.68 -8.08 -6.79
CA GLY A 45 37.18 -8.50 -8.11
C GLY A 45 36.66 -7.85 -9.40
N ALA A 46 35.59 -7.05 -9.39
CA ALA A 46 34.88 -6.72 -10.66
C ALA A 46 34.86 -5.25 -11.09
N TYR A 47 35.46 -4.32 -10.33
CA TYR A 47 35.35 -2.88 -10.59
C TYR A 47 36.61 -2.22 -11.18
N ALA A 48 37.66 -2.98 -11.53
CA ALA A 48 38.98 -2.42 -11.79
C ALA A 48 39.30 -2.02 -13.25
N ALA A 49 38.32 -1.87 -14.16
CA ALA A 49 38.65 -1.47 -15.54
C ALA A 49 37.54 -0.64 -16.19
N GLY A 50 37.55 0.69 -15.99
CA GLY A 50 36.73 1.56 -16.84
C GLY A 50 36.55 3.04 -16.50
N THR A 51 36.86 3.53 -15.29
CA THR A 51 36.41 4.86 -14.84
C THR A 51 37.42 5.57 -13.91
N GLU A 52 38.60 5.88 -14.42
CA GLU A 52 39.77 6.25 -13.58
C GLU A 52 39.95 7.75 -13.25
N ALA A 53 38.93 8.62 -13.31
CA ALA A 53 39.16 10.05 -13.01
C ALA A 53 38.18 10.74 -12.03
N ASN A 54 36.91 10.33 -11.92
CA ASN A 54 35.93 11.07 -11.09
C ASN A 54 35.17 10.23 -10.04
N GLU A 55 35.31 8.91 -10.00
CA GLU A 55 34.65 8.05 -8.99
C GLU A 55 35.16 8.14 -7.53
N PRO A 56 36.41 8.54 -7.18
CA PRO A 56 36.87 8.40 -5.79
C PRO A 56 36.23 9.38 -4.79
N LYS A 57 35.67 10.51 -5.26
CA LYS A 57 35.04 11.50 -4.35
C LYS A 57 33.63 11.11 -3.93
N GLN A 58 32.90 10.37 -4.76
CA GLN A 58 31.49 10.04 -4.49
C GLN A 58 31.33 8.86 -3.54
N ALA A 59 32.07 7.77 -3.76
CA ALA A 59 32.12 6.65 -2.82
C ALA A 59 32.60 7.09 -1.42
N ALA A 60 33.45 8.12 -1.36
CA ALA A 60 33.88 8.72 -0.12
C ALA A 60 32.75 9.44 0.64
N GLY A 61 31.84 10.16 -0.03
CA GLY A 61 30.76 10.90 0.61
C GLY A 61 29.75 9.99 1.33
N ASP A 62 29.32 8.92 0.66
CA ASP A 62 28.38 7.95 1.24
C ASP A 62 29.03 7.10 2.32
N ALA A 63 30.32 6.75 2.15
CA ALA A 63 31.10 6.10 3.19
C ALA A 63 31.20 6.96 4.45
N VAL A 64 31.40 8.28 4.31
CA VAL A 64 31.44 9.22 5.43
C VAL A 64 30.09 9.29 6.16
N LEU A 65 28.97 9.40 5.45
CA LEU A 65 27.63 9.40 6.09
C LEU A 65 27.37 8.09 6.84
N ARG A 66 27.72 6.95 6.21
CA ARG A 66 27.58 5.62 6.81
C ARG A 66 28.46 5.47 8.06
N GLU A 67 29.72 5.88 7.98
CA GLU A 67 30.67 5.84 9.09
C GLU A 67 30.17 6.69 10.25
N GLN A 68 29.74 7.92 9.98
CA GLN A 68 29.20 8.82 11.00
C GLN A 68 27.91 8.25 11.64
N PHE A 69 27.04 7.61 10.87
CA PHE A 69 25.86 6.93 11.42
C PHE A 69 26.26 5.80 12.38
N TYR A 70 27.15 4.89 11.97
CA TYR A 70 27.58 3.79 12.83
C TYR A 70 28.38 4.25 14.03
N LYS A 71 29.14 5.34 13.92
CA LYS A 71 29.77 6.01 15.06
C LYS A 71 28.71 6.46 16.07
N ALA A 72 27.62 7.09 15.61
CA ALA A 72 26.53 7.50 16.48
C ALA A 72 25.83 6.32 17.18
N ILE A 73 25.62 5.20 16.45
CA ILE A 73 25.07 3.96 17.04
C ILE A 73 26.04 3.38 18.08
N ASN A 74 27.35 3.36 17.81
CA ASN A 74 28.33 2.88 18.79
C ASN A 74 28.36 3.75 20.04
N GLU A 75 28.31 5.07 19.88
CA GLU A 75 28.27 6.03 21.00
C GLU A 75 26.99 5.91 21.83
N LEU A 76 25.86 5.54 21.22
CA LEU A 76 24.62 5.25 21.94
C LEU A 76 24.82 4.14 22.98
N TYR A 77 25.57 3.09 22.62
CA TYR A 77 25.84 1.96 23.50
C TYR A 77 27.03 2.18 24.45
N SER A 78 28.04 2.96 24.05
CA SER A 78 29.27 3.12 24.85
C SER A 78 29.34 4.40 25.69
N ALA A 79 28.77 5.50 25.20
CA ALA A 79 28.95 6.85 25.75
C ALA A 79 27.63 7.51 26.21
N GLY A 80 26.48 6.91 25.89
CA GLY A 80 25.15 7.38 26.26
C GLY A 80 24.51 8.35 25.27
N TYR A 81 23.27 8.76 25.56
CA TYR A 81 22.41 9.51 24.64
C TYR A 81 22.98 10.87 24.21
N GLY A 82 23.76 11.55 25.07
CA GLY A 82 24.32 12.87 24.77
C GLY A 82 25.25 12.86 23.56
N ARG A 83 26.31 12.05 23.60
CA ARG A 83 27.28 11.96 22.49
C ARG A 83 26.65 11.38 21.23
N ALA A 84 25.81 10.35 21.38
CA ALA A 84 25.06 9.80 20.25
C ALA A 84 24.18 10.86 19.56
N GLY A 85 23.53 11.73 20.35
CA GLY A 85 22.74 12.83 19.84
C GLY A 85 23.57 13.86 19.06
N GLU A 86 24.75 14.23 19.58
CA GLU A 86 25.70 15.10 18.89
C GLU A 86 26.18 14.48 17.57
N SER A 87 26.49 13.19 17.55
CA SER A 87 26.92 12.49 16.33
C SER A 87 25.80 12.36 15.29
N LEU A 88 24.54 12.17 15.70
CA LEU A 88 23.38 12.19 14.81
C LEU A 88 23.06 13.59 14.28
N GLU A 89 23.33 14.64 15.07
CA GLU A 89 23.21 16.03 14.62
C GLU A 89 24.31 16.37 13.61
N GLN A 90 25.55 15.97 13.84
CA GLN A 90 26.63 16.06 12.87
C GLN A 90 26.31 15.31 11.58
N LEU A 91 25.72 14.11 11.67
CA LEU A 91 25.25 13.36 10.50
C LEU A 91 24.22 14.18 9.70
N SER A 92 23.26 14.81 10.38
CA SER A 92 22.26 15.67 9.73
C SER A 92 22.89 16.89 9.05
N LEU A 93 23.93 17.48 9.64
CA LEU A 93 24.66 18.61 9.04
C LEU A 93 25.47 18.17 7.83
N LEU A 94 26.22 17.07 7.92
CA LEU A 94 26.96 16.49 6.79
C LEU A 94 26.03 16.12 5.64
N ALA A 95 24.86 15.56 5.95
CA ALA A 95 23.85 15.25 4.96
C ALA A 95 23.31 16.52 4.26
N ALA A 96 23.04 17.57 5.03
CA ALA A 96 22.61 18.86 4.50
C ALA A 96 23.69 19.53 3.62
N GLU A 97 24.97 19.44 4.00
CA GLU A 97 26.11 19.90 3.19
C GLU A 97 26.21 19.16 1.86
N GLN A 98 25.83 17.87 1.83
CA GLN A 98 25.75 17.04 0.63
C GLN A 98 24.41 17.19 -0.13
N GLY A 99 23.52 18.09 0.32
CA GLY A 99 22.24 18.37 -0.35
C GLY A 99 21.09 17.43 0.02
N TYR A 100 21.28 16.51 0.97
CA TYR A 100 20.23 15.59 1.41
C TYR A 100 19.29 16.27 2.40
N ARG A 101 17.98 16.28 2.09
CA ARG A 101 16.93 16.79 2.98
C ARG A 101 16.39 15.75 3.96
N ASN A 102 16.45 14.48 3.59
CA ASN A 102 16.00 13.35 4.41
C ASN A 102 17.00 12.22 4.30
N LEU A 103 17.08 11.43 5.36
CA LEU A 103 17.92 10.24 5.47
C LEU A 103 17.05 9.03 5.86
N PRO A 104 16.11 8.60 5.00
CA PRO A 104 15.04 7.68 5.40
C PRO A 104 15.57 6.30 5.81
N ASP A 105 16.64 5.80 5.19
CA ASP A 105 17.21 4.49 5.51
C ASP A 105 17.81 4.48 6.92
N TYR A 106 18.56 5.53 7.28
CA TYR A 106 19.10 5.71 8.63
C TYR A 106 17.99 5.95 9.65
N SER A 107 16.96 6.75 9.32
CA SER A 107 15.78 6.95 10.17
C SER A 107 15.03 5.64 10.43
N ILE A 108 14.82 4.82 9.40
CA ILE A 108 14.14 3.52 9.52
C ILE A 108 14.98 2.54 10.35
N GLU A 109 16.30 2.56 10.21
CA GLU A 109 17.18 1.73 11.05
C GLU A 109 17.11 2.14 12.52
N LEU A 110 17.09 3.44 12.84
CA LEU A 110 16.86 3.91 14.22
C LEU A 110 15.50 3.46 14.75
N LEU A 111 14.44 3.52 13.95
CA LEU A 111 13.11 3.03 14.34
C LEU A 111 13.07 1.50 14.52
N ARG A 112 13.86 0.75 13.72
CA ARG A 112 14.01 -0.69 13.87
C ARG A 112 14.73 -1.04 15.17
N GLN A 113 15.77 -0.28 15.54
CA GLN A 113 16.44 -0.40 16.83
C GLN A 113 15.50 -0.01 17.98
N ALA A 114 14.69 1.05 17.82
CA ALA A 114 13.69 1.46 18.79
C ALA A 114 12.67 0.34 19.08
N LYS A 115 12.30 -0.43 18.04
CA LYS A 115 11.42 -1.58 18.21
C LYS A 115 12.06 -2.77 18.94
N ARG A 116 13.39 -2.88 18.91
CA ARG A 116 14.15 -3.97 19.55
C ARG A 116 14.48 -3.68 21.01
N THR A 117 14.61 -2.42 21.40
CA THR A 117 14.87 -2.04 22.80
C THR A 117 13.60 -2.03 23.64
N THR A 118 13.73 -2.38 24.91
CA THR A 118 12.64 -2.31 25.90
C THR A 118 12.74 -1.07 26.79
N LYS A 119 13.79 -0.24 26.64
CA LYS A 119 14.02 0.94 27.48
C LYS A 119 13.24 2.13 26.91
N PRO A 120 12.24 2.69 27.62
CA PRO A 120 11.40 3.76 27.08
C PRO A 120 12.18 5.03 26.70
N GLU A 121 13.26 5.34 27.45
CA GLU A 121 14.14 6.46 27.17
C GLU A 121 14.90 6.29 25.85
N GLU A 122 15.39 5.08 25.57
CA GLU A 122 16.09 4.74 24.33
C GLU A 122 15.13 4.77 23.13
N VAL A 123 13.90 4.25 23.29
CA VAL A 123 12.85 4.37 22.28
C VAL A 123 12.59 5.84 21.96
N SER A 124 12.39 6.66 22.98
CA SER A 124 12.10 8.08 22.82
C SER A 124 13.23 8.81 22.10
N PHE A 125 14.47 8.53 22.47
CA PHE A 125 15.67 9.06 21.83
C PHE A 125 15.76 8.67 20.34
N LEU A 126 15.64 7.37 20.05
CA LEU A 126 15.75 6.84 18.69
C LEU A 126 14.64 7.36 17.78
N VAL A 127 13.40 7.41 18.26
CA VAL A 127 12.26 7.92 17.47
C VAL A 127 12.40 9.42 17.22
N PHE A 128 12.83 10.20 18.22
CA PHE A 128 13.06 11.63 18.07
C PHE A 128 14.10 11.93 16.98
N HIS A 129 15.27 11.28 17.05
CA HIS A 129 16.32 11.49 16.06
C HIS A 129 15.98 10.94 14.69
N ALA A 130 15.28 9.80 14.59
CA ALA A 130 14.77 9.29 13.32
C ALA A 130 13.87 10.31 12.62
N ALA A 131 12.94 10.90 13.37
CA ALA A 131 12.00 11.89 12.86
C ALA A 131 12.66 13.25 12.56
N ARG A 132 13.83 13.55 13.16
CA ARG A 132 14.64 14.74 12.87
C ARG A 132 15.53 14.56 11.64
N LEU A 133 16.08 13.37 11.41
CA LEU A 133 16.88 13.02 10.23
C LEU A 133 16.06 12.99 8.93
N SER A 134 14.77 12.69 9.02
CA SER A 134 13.86 12.65 7.87
C SER A 134 12.58 13.42 8.16
N PRO A 135 12.66 14.76 8.29
CA PRO A 135 11.54 15.55 8.79
C PRO A 135 10.34 15.56 7.86
N THR A 136 10.54 15.35 6.55
CA THR A 136 9.49 15.39 5.53
C THR A 136 9.16 14.01 4.95
N ASP A 137 9.74 12.92 5.46
CA ASP A 137 9.37 11.56 5.04
C ASP A 137 8.13 11.06 5.80
N ALA A 138 7.03 10.88 5.08
CA ALA A 138 5.76 10.43 5.67
C ALA A 138 5.86 9.05 6.32
N ARG A 139 6.67 8.13 5.77
CA ARG A 139 6.84 6.76 6.28
C ARG A 139 7.50 6.80 7.65
N VAL A 140 8.58 7.56 7.78
CA VAL A 140 9.30 7.75 9.05
C VAL A 140 8.34 8.33 10.10
N ARG A 141 7.52 9.31 9.73
CA ARG A 141 6.54 9.93 10.65
C ARG A 141 5.44 8.95 11.10
N PHE A 142 4.89 8.13 10.19
CA PHE A 142 3.90 7.12 10.57
C PHE A 142 4.48 6.00 11.43
N VAL A 143 5.70 5.54 11.14
CA VAL A 143 6.38 4.54 11.98
C VAL A 143 6.71 5.13 13.35
N ALA A 144 7.18 6.38 13.42
CA ALA A 144 7.38 7.10 14.68
C ALA A 144 6.08 7.20 15.50
N ALA A 145 4.94 7.46 14.85
CA ALA A 145 3.63 7.51 15.51
C ALA A 145 3.17 6.16 16.10
N SER A 146 3.71 5.04 15.62
CA SER A 146 3.38 3.71 16.15
C SER A 146 3.95 3.45 17.55
N PHE A 147 4.93 4.24 18.01
CA PHE A 147 5.50 4.20 19.36
C PHE A 147 4.68 5.01 20.38
N TYR A 148 3.34 4.97 20.27
CA TYR A 148 2.44 5.79 21.08
C TYR A 148 2.42 5.39 22.56
N ARG A 149 2.82 4.16 22.88
CA ARG A 149 2.91 3.64 24.25
C ARG A 149 4.09 4.28 24.99
N GLU A 150 5.21 4.46 24.31
CA GLU A 150 6.46 4.98 24.87
C GLU A 150 6.53 6.51 24.82
N LEU A 151 6.04 7.12 23.74
CA LEU A 151 6.07 8.58 23.52
C LEU A 151 4.88 9.34 24.11
N GLY A 152 3.81 8.61 24.43
CA GLY A 152 2.50 9.17 24.77
C GLY A 152 1.68 9.60 23.55
N MET A 153 0.35 9.58 23.73
CA MET A 153 -0.61 9.82 22.65
C MET A 153 -0.46 11.21 21.99
N GLY A 154 -0.12 12.24 22.76
CA GLY A 154 0.06 13.60 22.24
C GLY A 154 1.20 13.71 21.23
N THR A 155 2.35 13.08 21.51
CA THR A 155 3.52 13.07 20.61
C THR A 155 3.25 12.18 19.40
N ALA A 156 2.63 11.02 19.59
CA ALA A 156 2.23 10.14 18.50
C ALA A 156 1.26 10.82 17.52
N LEU A 157 0.26 11.55 18.02
CA LEU A 157 -0.66 12.33 17.18
C LEU A 157 0.05 13.43 16.39
N LYS A 158 1.04 14.12 16.98
CA LYS A 158 1.87 15.10 16.25
C LYS A 158 2.62 14.45 15.10
N HIS A 159 3.23 13.27 15.32
CA HIS A 159 3.90 12.53 14.27
C HIS A 159 2.92 12.02 13.20
N ALA A 160 1.75 11.51 13.59
CA ALA A 160 0.72 11.09 12.65
C ALA A 160 0.23 12.27 11.78
N TRP A 161 -0.01 13.43 12.39
CA TRP A 161 -0.42 14.64 11.65
C TRP A 161 0.68 15.11 10.69
N ALA A 162 1.93 15.13 11.14
CA ALA A 162 3.08 15.42 10.26
C ALA A 162 3.21 14.39 9.12
N GLY A 163 2.90 13.12 9.37
CA GLY A 163 2.82 12.09 8.33
C GLY A 163 1.71 12.34 7.32
N ILE A 164 0.52 12.76 7.77
CA ILE A 164 -0.63 13.11 6.91
C ILE A 164 -0.31 14.34 6.05
N THR A 165 0.31 15.38 6.61
CA THR A 165 0.68 16.55 5.79
C THR A 165 1.81 16.21 4.81
N ALA A 166 2.74 15.34 5.20
CA ALA A 166 3.81 14.86 4.33
C ALA A 166 3.30 13.93 3.22
N ILE A 167 2.21 13.17 3.42
CA ILE A 167 1.73 12.18 2.45
C ILE A 167 1.38 12.81 1.10
N ALA A 168 1.00 14.09 1.08
CA ALA A 168 0.70 14.84 -0.15
C ALA A 168 1.89 14.88 -1.12
N TYR A 169 3.12 14.74 -0.61
CA TYR A 169 4.34 14.69 -1.43
C TYR A 169 4.61 13.30 -2.02
N TYR A 170 3.97 12.25 -1.48
CA TYR A 170 4.18 10.83 -1.82
C TYR A 170 2.88 10.22 -2.37
N PRO A 171 2.51 10.49 -3.63
CA PRO A 171 1.26 9.99 -4.22
C PRO A 171 1.21 8.46 -4.25
N LEU A 172 2.35 7.78 -4.32
CA LEU A 172 2.44 6.33 -4.27
C LEU A 172 2.01 5.79 -2.90
N LEU A 173 2.39 6.46 -1.81
CA LEU A 173 1.91 6.12 -0.47
C LEU A 173 0.40 6.36 -0.34
N ILE A 174 -0.14 7.42 -0.95
CA ILE A 174 -1.60 7.65 -0.98
C ILE A 174 -2.30 6.51 -1.72
N ALA A 175 -1.83 6.17 -2.92
CA ALA A 175 -2.39 5.08 -3.72
C ALA A 175 -2.34 3.75 -2.96
N THR A 176 -1.22 3.46 -2.29
CA THR A 176 -1.03 2.28 -1.45
C THR A 176 -1.95 2.29 -0.23
N GLY A 177 -2.10 3.44 0.42
CA GLY A 177 -3.01 3.62 1.56
C GLY A 177 -4.47 3.39 1.17
N ILE A 178 -4.90 3.95 0.04
CA ILE A 178 -6.25 3.74 -0.51
C ILE A 178 -6.45 2.27 -0.88
N ALA A 179 -5.48 1.65 -1.56
CA ALA A 179 -5.50 0.25 -1.92
C ALA A 179 -5.64 -0.66 -0.68
N ASN A 180 -4.83 -0.43 0.36
CA ASN A 180 -4.87 -1.18 1.60
C ASN A 180 -6.19 -0.97 2.35
N LEU A 181 -6.70 0.27 2.43
CA LEU A 181 -7.99 0.56 3.03
C LEU A 181 -9.13 -0.15 2.29
N LEU A 182 -9.11 -0.12 0.96
CA LEU A 182 -10.07 -0.85 0.13
C LEU A 182 -10.01 -2.35 0.42
N LEU A 183 -8.81 -2.93 0.48
CA LEU A 183 -8.61 -4.34 0.80
C LEU A 183 -9.17 -4.70 2.18
N VAL A 184 -8.86 -3.92 3.22
CA VAL A 184 -9.38 -4.13 4.58
C VAL A 184 -10.91 -4.08 4.59
N CYS A 185 -11.51 -3.08 3.94
CA CYS A 185 -12.96 -2.95 3.82
C CYS A 185 -13.60 -4.14 3.09
N LEU A 186 -12.98 -4.65 2.02
CA LEU A 186 -13.46 -5.81 1.28
C LEU A 186 -13.36 -7.10 2.10
N VAL A 187 -12.25 -7.31 2.81
CA VAL A 187 -12.07 -8.46 3.72
C VAL A 187 -13.10 -8.40 4.84
N ALA A 188 -13.21 -7.26 5.52
CA ALA A 188 -14.17 -7.06 6.61
C ALA A 188 -15.61 -7.28 6.13
N GLY A 189 -15.98 -6.71 4.98
CA GLY A 189 -17.29 -6.90 4.36
C GLY A 189 -17.58 -8.36 4.00
N THR A 190 -16.56 -9.10 3.55
CA THR A 190 -16.67 -10.52 3.21
C THR A 190 -16.90 -11.37 4.44
N ILE A 191 -16.12 -11.16 5.50
CA ILE A 191 -16.27 -11.88 6.76
C ILE A 191 -17.64 -11.56 7.37
N ALA A 192 -18.03 -10.28 7.39
CA ALA A 192 -19.32 -9.85 7.93
C ALA A 192 -20.50 -10.49 7.19
N LEU A 193 -20.44 -10.50 5.86
CA LEU A 193 -21.49 -11.07 5.03
C LEU A 193 -21.51 -12.61 5.12
N PHE A 194 -20.36 -13.25 5.21
CA PHE A 194 -20.22 -14.69 5.44
C PHE A 194 -20.87 -15.11 6.77
N ILE A 195 -20.54 -14.43 7.87
CA ILE A 195 -21.13 -14.68 9.20
C ILE A 195 -22.65 -14.47 9.12
N THR A 196 -23.11 -13.38 8.49
CA THR A 196 -24.53 -13.09 8.34
C THR A 196 -25.26 -14.17 7.56
N CYS A 197 -24.73 -14.59 6.41
CA CYS A 197 -25.33 -15.65 5.59
C CYS A 197 -25.38 -16.97 6.36
N THR A 198 -24.32 -17.30 7.10
CA THR A 198 -24.24 -18.50 7.92
C THR A 198 -25.33 -18.51 9.00
N ILE A 199 -25.46 -17.42 9.75
CA ILE A 199 -26.50 -17.27 10.79
C ILE A 199 -27.90 -17.40 10.19
N GLN A 200 -28.15 -16.73 9.06
CA GLN A 200 -29.45 -16.76 8.40
C GLN A 200 -29.76 -18.13 7.78
N LEU A 201 -28.76 -18.86 7.30
CA LEU A 201 -28.93 -20.24 6.83
C LEU A 201 -29.31 -21.18 7.97
N VAL A 202 -28.65 -21.08 9.12
CA VAL A 202 -28.99 -21.88 10.30
C VAL A 202 -30.42 -21.55 10.77
N ARG A 203 -30.75 -20.25 10.87
CA ARG A 203 -32.06 -19.80 11.34
C ARG A 203 -33.22 -20.16 10.41
N ASN A 204 -33.00 -20.11 9.09
CA ASN A 204 -34.05 -20.31 8.09
C ASN A 204 -33.86 -21.62 7.29
N GLY A 205 -33.03 -22.54 7.80
CA GLY A 205 -32.67 -23.77 7.10
C GLY A 205 -33.87 -24.67 6.81
N GLU A 206 -34.86 -24.69 7.70
CA GLU A 206 -36.10 -25.47 7.52
C GLU A 206 -36.93 -24.95 6.35
N ALA A 207 -37.17 -23.63 6.28
CA ALA A 207 -37.88 -23.00 5.17
C ALA A 207 -37.14 -23.17 3.83
N LEU A 208 -35.79 -23.15 3.87
CA LEU A 208 -34.97 -23.46 2.72
C LEU A 208 -35.16 -24.91 2.27
N PHE A 209 -35.09 -25.85 3.22
CA PHE A 209 -35.25 -27.27 2.99
C PHE A 209 -36.64 -27.62 2.43
N GLU A 210 -37.71 -27.03 2.99
CA GLU A 210 -39.07 -27.22 2.50
C GLU A 210 -39.24 -26.73 1.07
N ARG A 211 -38.68 -25.58 0.72
CA ARG A 211 -38.74 -25.07 -0.66
C ARG A 211 -37.97 -25.95 -1.65
N VAL A 212 -36.77 -26.41 -1.28
CA VAL A 212 -36.00 -27.36 -2.10
C VAL A 212 -36.79 -28.66 -2.28
N ARG A 213 -37.41 -29.15 -1.21
CA ARG A 213 -38.25 -30.35 -1.22
C ARG A 213 -39.49 -30.17 -2.12
N GLN A 214 -40.16 -29.03 -2.05
CA GLN A 214 -41.36 -28.74 -2.83
C GLN A 214 -41.05 -28.62 -4.34
N GLY A 215 -39.86 -28.18 -4.71
CA GLY A 215 -39.41 -28.15 -6.11
C GLY A 215 -39.07 -29.52 -6.71
N ALA A 216 -38.93 -30.57 -5.88
CA ALA A 216 -38.50 -31.89 -6.33
C ALA A 216 -39.69 -32.85 -6.61
N PRO A 217 -39.60 -33.71 -7.64
CA PRO A 217 -40.58 -34.77 -7.89
C PRO A 217 -40.78 -35.67 -6.67
N ARG A 218 -42.03 -36.03 -6.35
CA ARG A 218 -42.42 -36.78 -5.14
C ARG A 218 -41.57 -38.04 -4.89
N ALA A 219 -41.18 -38.75 -5.94
CA ALA A 219 -40.39 -39.98 -5.86
C ALA A 219 -38.99 -39.80 -5.24
N ILE A 220 -38.40 -38.60 -5.35
CA ILE A 220 -37.01 -38.33 -4.94
C ILE A 220 -36.89 -37.26 -3.85
N GLN A 221 -38.00 -36.76 -3.32
CA GLN A 221 -38.03 -35.64 -2.36
C GLN A 221 -37.13 -35.87 -1.13
N GLY A 222 -37.09 -37.10 -0.60
CA GLY A 222 -36.28 -37.43 0.58
C GLY A 222 -34.77 -37.32 0.31
N TYR A 223 -34.32 -37.77 -0.86
CA TYR A 223 -32.92 -37.72 -1.25
C TYR A 223 -32.51 -36.34 -1.74
N VAL A 224 -33.34 -35.69 -2.57
CA VAL A 224 -33.06 -34.36 -3.13
C VAL A 224 -32.98 -33.31 -2.04
N ALA A 225 -33.79 -33.39 -1.00
CA ALA A 225 -33.74 -32.41 0.07
C ALA A 225 -32.45 -32.55 0.91
N ALA A 226 -32.00 -33.77 1.21
CA ALA A 226 -30.75 -33.99 1.94
C ALA A 226 -29.50 -33.65 1.10
N VAL A 227 -29.43 -34.17 -0.13
CA VAL A 227 -28.31 -33.91 -1.06
C VAL A 227 -28.29 -32.46 -1.50
N GLY A 228 -29.45 -31.87 -1.75
CA GLY A 228 -29.59 -30.45 -2.12
C GLY A 228 -29.16 -29.51 -0.99
N LEU A 229 -29.49 -29.82 0.27
CA LEU A 229 -29.03 -29.02 1.40
C LEU A 229 -27.50 -29.10 1.58
N ILE A 230 -26.93 -30.30 1.50
CA ILE A 230 -25.47 -30.48 1.52
C ILE A 230 -24.83 -29.76 0.32
N GLY A 231 -25.45 -29.85 -0.85
CA GLY A 231 -25.01 -29.16 -2.06
C GLY A 231 -25.06 -27.64 -1.95
N ILE A 232 -26.04 -27.06 -1.23
CA ILE A 232 -26.10 -25.61 -1.00
C ILE A 232 -25.11 -25.18 0.08
N LEU A 233 -24.86 -26.00 1.11
CA LEU A 233 -24.00 -25.62 2.23
C LEU A 233 -22.51 -25.89 1.97
N VAL A 234 -22.16 -27.04 1.40
CA VAL A 234 -20.78 -27.52 1.33
C VAL A 234 -20.13 -27.23 -0.02
N LEU A 235 -20.85 -27.48 -1.12
CA LEU A 235 -20.29 -27.32 -2.47
C LEU A 235 -19.77 -25.88 -2.74
N PRO A 236 -20.46 -24.81 -2.31
CA PRO A 236 -19.99 -23.45 -2.57
C PRO A 236 -18.71 -23.10 -1.79
N LEU A 237 -18.46 -23.74 -0.65
CA LEU A 237 -17.23 -23.55 0.12
C LEU A 237 -16.01 -24.08 -0.63
N LEU A 238 -16.17 -25.14 -1.44
CA LEU A 238 -15.09 -25.67 -2.28
C LEU A 238 -14.65 -24.69 -3.37
N GLY A 239 -15.54 -23.78 -3.81
CA GLY A 239 -15.20 -22.69 -4.72
C GLY A 239 -14.79 -21.39 -4.02
N GLY A 240 -14.58 -21.42 -2.70
CA GLY A 240 -14.13 -20.28 -1.90
C GLY A 240 -15.24 -19.45 -1.26
N ILE A 241 -14.85 -18.59 -0.33
CA ILE A 241 -15.77 -17.82 0.53
C ILE A 241 -16.69 -16.91 -0.30
N LEU A 242 -16.19 -16.30 -1.37
CA LEU A 242 -16.99 -15.39 -2.22
C LEU A 242 -18.07 -16.14 -3.02
N LEU A 243 -17.76 -17.36 -3.50
CA LEU A 243 -18.76 -18.20 -4.14
C LEU A 243 -19.83 -18.62 -3.13
N ALA A 244 -19.41 -19.08 -1.95
CA ALA A 244 -20.31 -19.44 -0.86
C ALA A 244 -21.26 -18.31 -0.47
N VAL A 245 -20.72 -17.11 -0.24
CA VAL A 245 -21.50 -15.92 0.07
C VAL A 245 -22.51 -15.61 -1.04
N GLY A 246 -22.12 -15.66 -2.32
CA GLY A 246 -23.04 -15.43 -3.43
C GLY A 246 -24.18 -16.45 -3.50
N VAL A 247 -23.86 -17.74 -3.38
CA VAL A 247 -24.86 -18.82 -3.46
C VAL A 247 -25.82 -18.75 -2.27
N TRP A 248 -25.29 -18.58 -1.07
CA TRP A 248 -26.09 -18.49 0.16
C TRP A 248 -26.98 -17.24 0.17
N ALA A 249 -26.45 -16.09 -0.27
CA ALA A 249 -27.23 -14.87 -0.37
C ALA A 249 -28.39 -15.00 -1.37
N LEU A 250 -28.17 -15.63 -2.54
CA LEU A 250 -29.23 -15.91 -3.52
C LEU A 250 -30.28 -16.87 -2.96
N ALA A 251 -29.85 -17.93 -2.28
CA ALA A 251 -30.73 -18.89 -1.66
C ALA A 251 -31.63 -18.22 -0.60
N LEU A 252 -31.03 -17.46 0.32
CA LEU A 252 -31.73 -16.71 1.36
C LEU A 252 -32.64 -15.61 0.81
N GLY A 253 -32.19 -14.87 -0.21
CA GLY A 253 -32.96 -13.80 -0.83
C GLY A 253 -34.23 -14.30 -1.54
N ARG A 254 -34.19 -15.54 -2.06
CA ARG A 254 -35.40 -16.20 -2.56
C ARG A 254 -36.32 -16.65 -1.44
N THR A 255 -35.78 -17.15 -0.32
CA THR A 255 -36.58 -17.79 0.73
C THR A 255 -37.24 -16.85 1.71
N LYS A 256 -36.65 -15.69 2.00
CA LYS A 256 -37.17 -14.79 3.03
C LYS A 256 -37.23 -13.34 2.55
N ILE A 257 -38.36 -12.68 2.81
CA ILE A 257 -38.61 -11.29 2.41
C ILE A 257 -37.57 -10.35 3.02
N GLY A 258 -37.23 -10.51 4.30
CA GLY A 258 -36.19 -9.71 4.97
C GLY A 258 -34.76 -9.91 4.44
N CYS A 259 -34.52 -10.94 3.62
CA CYS A 259 -33.22 -11.26 3.05
C CYS A 259 -33.06 -10.83 1.58
N LYS A 260 -34.07 -10.20 0.97
CA LYS A 260 -34.09 -9.89 -0.48
C LYS A 260 -32.93 -9.04 -0.98
N TRP A 261 -32.38 -8.18 -0.12
CA TRP A 261 -31.23 -7.33 -0.47
C TRP A 261 -29.86 -8.00 -0.26
N LEU A 262 -29.78 -9.12 0.46
CA LEU A 262 -28.51 -9.83 0.68
C LEU A 262 -27.81 -10.19 -0.64
N PRO A 263 -28.49 -10.74 -1.67
CA PRO A 263 -27.81 -11.02 -2.93
C PRO A 263 -27.32 -9.76 -3.64
N ALA A 264 -28.02 -8.62 -3.56
CA ALA A 264 -27.52 -7.38 -4.14
C ALA A 264 -26.21 -6.93 -3.46
N VAL A 265 -26.14 -6.98 -2.13
CA VAL A 265 -24.91 -6.65 -1.38
C VAL A 265 -23.79 -7.66 -1.66
N ALA A 266 -24.09 -8.95 -1.72
CA ALA A 266 -23.13 -9.99 -2.09
C ALA A 266 -22.55 -9.76 -3.49
N GLY A 267 -23.41 -9.45 -4.47
CA GLY A 267 -23.01 -9.17 -5.84
C GLY A 267 -22.09 -7.94 -5.93
N THR A 268 -22.46 -6.84 -5.27
CA THR A 268 -21.62 -5.63 -5.19
C THR A 268 -20.26 -5.93 -4.55
N LEU A 269 -20.21 -6.73 -3.48
CA LEU A 269 -18.96 -7.10 -2.82
C LEU A 269 -18.06 -7.97 -3.71
N ILE A 270 -18.64 -8.96 -4.41
CA ILE A 270 -17.90 -9.83 -5.34
C ILE A 270 -17.35 -9.00 -6.51
N LEU A 271 -18.14 -8.08 -7.06
CA LEU A 271 -17.67 -7.14 -8.09
C LEU A 271 -16.58 -6.21 -7.55
N GLY A 272 -16.72 -5.74 -6.30
CA GLY A 272 -15.70 -4.95 -5.61
C GLY A 272 -14.36 -5.68 -5.54
N TRP A 273 -14.34 -6.96 -5.19
CA TRP A 273 -13.14 -7.80 -5.24
C TRP A 273 -12.60 -7.96 -6.66
N ALA A 274 -13.46 -8.26 -7.63
CA ALA A 274 -13.04 -8.46 -9.02
C ALA A 274 -12.37 -7.20 -9.61
N LEU A 275 -12.82 -6.00 -9.22
CA LEU A 275 -12.23 -4.72 -9.62
C LEU A 275 -11.01 -4.34 -8.78
N ALA A 276 -10.99 -4.68 -7.48
CA ALA A 276 -9.89 -4.35 -6.59
C ALA A 276 -8.64 -5.18 -6.88
N ILE A 277 -8.76 -6.48 -7.18
CA ILE A 277 -7.60 -7.36 -7.39
C ILE A 277 -6.62 -6.81 -8.46
N PRO A 278 -7.05 -6.34 -9.65
CA PRO A 278 -6.15 -5.70 -10.62
C PRO A 278 -5.51 -4.40 -10.11
N VAL A 279 -6.26 -3.59 -9.36
CA VAL A 279 -5.75 -2.34 -8.80
C VAL A 279 -4.70 -2.63 -7.75
N LEU A 280 -4.99 -3.55 -6.82
CA LEU A 280 -4.09 -3.97 -5.76
C LEU A 280 -2.80 -4.57 -6.32
N SER A 281 -2.87 -5.42 -7.35
CA SER A 281 -1.67 -5.96 -7.96
C SER A 281 -0.86 -4.90 -8.68
N THR A 282 -1.51 -3.97 -9.38
CA THR A 282 -0.82 -2.92 -10.13
C THR A 282 -0.13 -1.96 -9.17
N VAL A 283 -0.84 -1.52 -8.12
CA VAL A 283 -0.27 -0.67 -7.07
C VAL A 283 0.87 -1.41 -6.34
N GLY A 284 0.65 -2.67 -5.94
CA GLY A 284 1.65 -3.49 -5.27
C GLY A 284 2.93 -3.67 -6.07
N PHE A 285 2.76 -4.10 -7.33
CA PHE A 285 3.87 -4.27 -8.25
C PHE A 285 4.63 -2.96 -8.46
N ASN A 286 3.91 -1.85 -8.62
CA ASN A 286 4.54 -0.55 -8.79
C ASN A 286 5.26 -0.08 -7.52
N VAL A 287 4.76 -0.37 -6.33
CA VAL A 287 5.42 0.02 -5.07
C VAL A 287 6.71 -0.78 -4.83
N GLU A 288 6.70 -2.06 -5.18
CA GLU A 288 7.85 -2.95 -4.95
C GLU A 288 9.02 -2.71 -5.92
N GLN A 289 8.74 -2.15 -7.11
CA GLN A 289 9.81 -1.92 -8.07
C GLN A 289 10.82 -0.91 -7.55
N ARG A 290 12.09 -1.34 -7.46
CA ARG A 290 13.26 -0.50 -7.12
C ARG A 290 13.23 0.82 -7.93
N ALA A 291 12.93 0.74 -9.23
CA ALA A 291 12.79 1.91 -10.11
C ALA A 291 11.83 2.98 -9.59
N ASN A 292 10.66 2.57 -9.13
CA ASN A 292 9.62 3.51 -8.68
C ASN A 292 10.00 4.15 -7.35
N ARG A 293 10.68 3.41 -6.46
CA ARG A 293 11.24 3.96 -5.22
C ARG A 293 12.30 5.02 -5.50
N VAL A 294 13.21 4.77 -6.44
CA VAL A 294 14.25 5.74 -6.84
C VAL A 294 13.64 6.99 -7.47
N LEU A 295 12.61 6.83 -8.28
CA LEU A 295 11.91 7.96 -8.90
C LEU A 295 11.13 8.80 -7.90
N GLU A 296 10.48 8.15 -6.95
CA GLU A 296 9.84 8.85 -5.84
C GLU A 296 10.87 9.62 -5.02
N GLN A 297 12.02 9.00 -4.72
CA GLN A 297 13.14 9.64 -4.02
C GLN A 297 13.69 10.88 -4.75
N VAL A 298 13.87 10.80 -6.07
CA VAL A 298 14.33 11.94 -6.88
C VAL A 298 13.31 13.07 -6.87
N ARG A 299 12.02 12.74 -6.98
CA ARG A 299 10.92 13.71 -6.90
C ARG A 299 10.91 14.44 -5.56
N THR A 300 11.12 13.72 -4.47
CA THR A 300 11.08 14.29 -3.11
C THR A 300 12.41 14.92 -2.69
N PHE A 301 13.36 15.04 -3.62
CA PHE A 301 14.71 15.53 -3.34
C PHE A 301 15.38 14.76 -2.18
N SER A 302 15.04 13.47 -2.05
CA SER A 302 15.55 12.55 -1.03
C SER A 302 16.25 11.39 -1.71
N PHE A 303 17.30 11.71 -2.46
CA PHE A 303 18.05 10.72 -3.20
C PHE A 303 18.85 9.81 -2.24
N THR A 304 19.06 8.56 -2.65
CA THR A 304 19.85 7.58 -1.89
C THR A 304 20.95 6.98 -2.77
N PRO A 305 22.06 6.49 -2.19
CA PRO A 305 23.11 5.81 -2.95
C PRO A 305 22.57 4.62 -3.77
N GLU A 306 21.59 3.90 -3.21
CA GLU A 306 20.90 2.81 -3.89
C GLU A 306 20.23 3.27 -5.19
N GLY A 307 19.71 4.50 -5.20
CA GLY A 307 19.09 5.09 -6.37
C GLY A 307 20.07 5.42 -7.48
N GLU A 308 21.28 5.85 -7.13
CA GLU A 308 22.33 6.15 -8.11
C GLU A 308 22.85 4.91 -8.78
N GLU A 309 23.16 3.91 -7.96
CA GLU A 309 23.60 2.61 -8.43
C GLU A 309 22.55 2.05 -9.39
N PHE A 310 21.27 2.14 -9.01
CA PHE A 310 20.18 1.70 -9.88
C PHE A 310 20.14 2.48 -11.20
N ILE A 311 20.18 3.81 -11.18
CA ILE A 311 20.17 4.63 -12.40
C ILE A 311 21.37 4.32 -13.29
N THR A 312 22.56 4.18 -12.68
CA THR A 312 23.82 3.88 -13.38
C THR A 312 23.77 2.49 -14.00
N GLU A 313 23.31 1.48 -13.27
CA GLU A 313 23.11 0.12 -13.78
C GLU A 313 22.14 0.12 -14.98
N GLN A 314 21.06 0.89 -14.91
CA GLN A 314 20.12 0.98 -16.03
C GLN A 314 20.71 1.75 -17.22
N LEU A 315 21.50 2.80 -17.00
CA LEU A 315 22.20 3.54 -18.06
C LEU A 315 23.32 2.72 -18.70
N GLN A 316 23.99 1.83 -17.96
CA GLN A 316 24.94 0.89 -18.58
C GLN A 316 24.26 -0.02 -19.60
N ARG A 317 22.99 -0.38 -19.36
CA ARG A 317 22.19 -1.23 -20.25
C ARG A 317 21.57 -0.45 -21.42
N ASN A 318 21.10 0.77 -21.17
CA ASN A 318 20.58 1.69 -22.18
C ASN A 318 21.23 3.07 -21.99
N PRO A 319 22.42 3.31 -22.59
CA PRO A 319 23.17 4.54 -22.38
C PRO A 319 22.40 5.80 -22.74
N ASP A 320 21.57 5.74 -23.77
CA ASP A 320 20.90 6.90 -24.34
C ASP A 320 19.41 6.95 -23.99
N ASP A 321 18.98 6.33 -22.89
CA ASP A 321 17.61 6.50 -22.40
C ASP A 321 17.43 7.94 -21.87
N PRO A 322 16.64 8.79 -22.55
CA PRO A 322 16.50 10.19 -22.18
C PRO A 322 15.86 10.37 -20.80
N LEU A 323 15.03 9.42 -20.34
CA LEU A 323 14.41 9.49 -19.04
C LEU A 323 15.47 9.30 -17.95
N LEU A 324 16.26 8.22 -18.05
CA LEU A 324 17.32 7.91 -17.09
C LEU A 324 18.40 8.98 -17.06
N LEU A 325 18.76 9.53 -18.22
CA LEU A 325 19.70 10.66 -18.31
C LEU A 325 19.16 11.93 -17.64
N THR A 326 17.86 12.21 -17.78
CA THR A 326 17.22 13.34 -17.08
C THR A 326 17.27 13.15 -15.56
N ILE A 327 16.98 11.94 -15.06
CA ILE A 327 17.07 11.61 -13.63
C ILE A 327 18.50 11.77 -13.14
N LEU A 328 19.47 11.20 -13.86
CA LEU A 328 20.88 11.28 -13.51
C LEU A 328 21.33 12.74 -13.45
N GLY A 329 20.97 13.55 -14.45
CA GLY A 329 21.28 14.99 -14.44
C GLY A 329 20.73 15.70 -13.20
N GLN A 330 19.52 15.35 -12.78
CA GLN A 330 18.92 15.95 -11.58
C GLN A 330 19.61 15.52 -10.30
N VAL A 331 19.93 14.23 -10.17
CA VAL A 331 20.69 13.68 -9.06
C VAL A 331 22.05 14.37 -8.94
N LEU A 332 22.78 14.46 -10.06
CA LEU A 332 24.09 15.11 -10.11
C LEU A 332 24.01 16.59 -9.75
N GLN A 333 22.96 17.29 -10.22
CA GLN A 333 22.72 18.69 -9.87
C GLN A 333 22.48 18.85 -8.38
N MET A 334 21.66 17.99 -7.76
CA MET A 334 21.41 18.01 -6.31
C MET A 334 22.68 17.77 -5.49
N LYS A 335 23.61 16.95 -6.01
CA LYS A 335 24.94 16.73 -5.41
C LYS A 335 25.92 17.88 -5.63
N GLY A 336 25.53 18.92 -6.37
CA GLY A 336 26.41 20.03 -6.75
C GLY A 336 27.42 19.69 -7.85
N LEU A 337 27.30 18.52 -8.49
CA LEU A 337 28.16 18.09 -9.61
C LEU A 337 27.61 18.66 -10.93
N ARG A 338 27.64 19.99 -11.02
CA ARG A 338 26.95 20.77 -12.07
C ARG A 338 27.42 20.45 -13.48
N GLU A 339 28.71 20.21 -13.69
CA GLU A 339 29.24 19.88 -15.01
C GLU A 339 28.79 18.49 -15.49
N ASP A 340 28.82 17.49 -14.60
CA ASP A 340 28.32 16.15 -14.91
C ASP A 340 26.81 16.18 -15.18
N ALA A 341 26.07 16.97 -14.39
CA ALA A 341 24.65 17.19 -14.59
C ALA A 341 24.36 17.81 -15.97
N ALA A 342 25.11 18.83 -16.36
CA ALA A 342 24.98 19.47 -17.67
C ALA A 342 25.25 18.46 -18.81
N ARG A 343 26.32 17.67 -18.70
CA ARG A 343 26.62 16.59 -19.68
C ARG A 343 25.47 15.59 -19.80
N ALA A 344 24.86 15.19 -18.68
CA ALA A 344 23.72 14.28 -18.70
C ALA A 344 22.52 14.88 -19.43
N TYR A 345 22.16 16.14 -19.13
CA TYR A 345 21.05 16.83 -19.81
C TYR A 345 21.32 17.10 -21.29
N GLU A 346 22.55 17.42 -21.69
CA GLU A 346 22.93 17.58 -23.09
C GLU A 346 22.71 16.28 -23.88
N ARG A 347 23.01 15.12 -23.29
CA ARG A 347 22.71 13.81 -23.88
C ARG A 347 21.21 13.55 -24.00
N VAL A 348 20.37 14.15 -23.16
CA VAL A 348 18.91 14.12 -23.35
C VAL A 348 18.53 14.90 -24.61
N LEU A 349 19.18 16.04 -24.90
CA LEU A 349 18.87 16.85 -26.08
C LEU A 349 19.20 16.16 -27.41
N THR A 350 20.14 15.21 -27.40
CA THR A 350 20.51 14.41 -28.58
C THR A 350 19.63 13.17 -28.75
N SER A 351 19.25 12.52 -27.65
CA SER A 351 18.48 11.26 -27.66
C SER A 351 16.96 11.45 -27.66
N ALA A 352 16.44 12.48 -27.01
CA ALA A 352 15.01 12.70 -26.87
C ALA A 352 14.37 13.27 -28.14
N PRO A 353 13.14 12.82 -28.52
CA PRO A 353 12.40 13.40 -29.63
C PRO A 353 12.24 14.92 -29.51
N ARG A 354 12.29 15.63 -30.65
CA ARG A 354 12.01 17.07 -30.69
C ARG A 354 10.59 17.35 -30.17
N GLY A 355 10.46 18.40 -29.36
CA GLY A 355 9.20 18.76 -28.71
C GLY A 355 8.76 17.85 -27.57
N SER A 356 9.57 16.84 -27.17
CA SER A 356 9.26 16.04 -25.99
C SER A 356 9.46 16.84 -24.70
N GLU A 357 8.61 16.58 -23.70
CA GLU A 357 8.70 17.24 -22.38
C GLU A 357 10.08 17.01 -21.74
N LEU A 358 10.67 15.82 -21.88
CA LEU A 358 12.02 15.51 -21.37
C LEU A 358 13.08 16.47 -21.92
N ARG A 359 12.98 16.82 -23.21
CA ARG A 359 13.89 17.76 -23.86
C ARG A 359 13.68 19.18 -23.32
N THR A 360 12.43 19.62 -23.18
CA THR A 360 12.08 20.93 -22.61
C THR A 360 12.59 21.07 -21.18
N THR A 361 12.31 20.08 -20.32
CA THR A 361 12.78 20.05 -18.93
C THR A 361 14.31 20.01 -18.83
N SER A 362 14.99 19.23 -19.67
CA SER A 362 16.45 19.20 -19.68
C SER A 362 17.06 20.55 -20.08
N ARG A 363 16.43 21.31 -21.00
CA ARG A 363 16.84 22.68 -21.33
C ARG A 363 16.59 23.66 -20.19
N LEU A 364 15.46 23.54 -19.48
CA LEU A 364 15.20 24.33 -18.28
C LEU A 364 16.26 24.07 -17.20
N ASN A 365 16.62 22.81 -16.98
CA ASN A 365 17.64 22.44 -15.99
C ASN A 365 19.05 22.86 -16.42
N LEU A 366 19.39 22.83 -17.71
CA LEU A 366 20.64 23.40 -18.23
C LEU A 366 20.72 24.92 -18.02
N ALA A 367 19.63 25.64 -18.24
CA ALA A 367 19.57 27.07 -17.95
C ALA A 367 19.72 27.36 -16.44
N ALA A 368 19.13 26.51 -15.59
CA ALA A 368 19.31 26.59 -14.15
C ALA A 368 20.78 26.38 -13.74
N ILE A 369 21.47 25.39 -14.31
CA ILE A 369 22.91 25.17 -14.09
C ILE A 369 23.73 26.37 -14.57
N ALA A 370 23.42 26.93 -15.73
CA ALA A 370 24.10 28.13 -16.23
C ALA A 370 23.94 29.32 -15.26
N TYR A 371 22.74 29.51 -14.70
CA TYR A 371 22.51 30.53 -13.67
C TYR A 371 23.33 30.26 -12.41
N GLU A 372 23.35 29.01 -11.93
CA GLU A 372 24.11 28.61 -10.74
C GLU A 372 25.63 28.79 -10.91
N ASN A 373 26.12 28.70 -12.15
CA ASN A 373 27.50 28.97 -12.55
C ASN A 373 27.77 30.44 -12.87
N GLU A 374 26.83 31.34 -12.54
CA GLU A 374 26.92 32.78 -12.75
C GLU A 374 26.99 33.20 -14.24
N ALA A 375 26.68 32.29 -15.16
CA ALA A 375 26.54 32.56 -16.60
C ALA A 375 25.14 33.12 -16.92
N PHE A 376 24.75 34.21 -16.25
CA PHE A 376 23.38 34.73 -16.26
C PHE A 376 22.84 35.06 -17.65
N GLN A 377 23.69 35.59 -18.54
CA GLN A 377 23.30 35.89 -19.91
C GLN A 377 22.98 34.60 -20.69
N GLN A 378 23.79 33.55 -20.55
CA GLN A 378 23.53 32.25 -21.17
C GLN A 378 22.24 31.61 -20.64
N ALA A 379 22.02 31.70 -19.31
CA ALA A 379 20.78 31.22 -18.70
C ALA A 379 19.56 31.94 -19.27
N LYS A 380 19.60 33.29 -19.32
CA LYS A 380 18.53 34.11 -19.89
C LYS A 380 18.25 33.75 -21.35
N ASP A 381 19.28 33.68 -22.19
CA ASP A 381 19.11 33.39 -23.63
C ASP A 381 18.50 31.99 -23.86
N ALA A 382 18.93 31.00 -23.07
CA ALA A 382 18.35 29.66 -23.13
C ALA A 382 16.87 29.61 -22.72
N LEU A 383 16.49 30.41 -21.72
CA LEU A 383 15.11 30.51 -21.24
C LEU A 383 14.23 31.30 -22.23
N LEU A 384 14.69 32.42 -22.77
CA LEU A 384 13.96 33.17 -23.80
C LEU A 384 13.74 32.34 -25.07
N ALA A 385 14.68 31.47 -25.42
CA ALA A 385 14.49 30.52 -26.52
C ALA A 385 13.35 29.52 -26.24
N LEU A 386 13.20 29.06 -24.99
CA LEU A 386 12.07 28.20 -24.59
C LEU A 386 10.74 28.97 -24.61
N GLU A 387 10.73 30.21 -24.10
CA GLU A 387 9.55 31.07 -24.15
C GLU A 387 9.10 31.33 -25.60
N GLY A 388 10.04 31.59 -26.51
CA GLY A 388 9.78 31.77 -27.94
C GLY A 388 9.25 30.50 -28.65
N GLU A 389 9.49 29.33 -28.08
CA GLU A 389 8.91 28.05 -28.53
C GLU A 389 7.49 27.81 -27.96
N GLY A 390 6.98 28.74 -27.16
CA GLY A 390 5.64 28.68 -26.55
C GLY A 390 5.59 27.99 -25.19
N GLU A 391 6.74 27.69 -24.57
CA GLU A 391 6.77 27.21 -23.19
C GLU A 391 6.29 28.31 -22.25
N ALA A 392 5.34 28.00 -21.36
CA ALA A 392 4.73 28.96 -20.44
C ALA A 392 4.56 28.35 -19.04
N SER A 393 5.61 27.68 -18.54
CA SER A 393 5.60 27.07 -17.21
C SER A 393 6.05 28.03 -16.12
N PHE A 394 5.60 27.77 -14.89
CA PHE A 394 6.01 28.51 -13.70
C PHE A 394 7.54 28.57 -13.56
N ALA A 395 8.21 27.43 -13.75
CA ALA A 395 9.66 27.32 -13.60
C ALA A 395 10.42 28.16 -14.63
N LEU A 396 9.94 28.22 -15.88
CA LEU A 396 10.50 29.08 -16.92
C LEU A 396 10.47 30.55 -16.49
N TYR A 397 9.29 31.08 -16.17
CA TYR A 397 9.12 32.49 -15.82
C TYR A 397 9.83 32.86 -14.52
N TYR A 398 9.81 31.98 -13.53
CA TYR A 398 10.52 32.21 -12.28
C TYR A 398 12.04 32.25 -12.51
N ASN A 399 12.61 31.30 -13.26
CA ASN A 399 14.04 31.30 -13.57
C ASN A 399 14.44 32.49 -14.46
N LEU A 400 13.59 32.94 -15.38
CA LEU A 400 13.80 34.18 -16.14
C LEU A 400 13.84 35.39 -15.20
N ALA A 401 12.89 35.49 -14.27
CA ALA A 401 12.88 36.56 -13.29
C ALA A 401 14.17 36.58 -12.47
N LEU A 402 14.68 35.42 -12.04
CA LEU A 402 15.97 35.33 -11.34
C LEU A 402 17.12 35.79 -12.23
N ALA A 403 17.19 35.35 -13.49
CA ALA A 403 18.23 35.75 -14.43
C ALA A 403 18.25 37.27 -14.65
N HIS A 404 17.08 37.90 -14.86
CA HIS A 404 16.97 39.35 -14.97
C HIS A 404 17.39 40.07 -13.69
N LEU A 405 17.01 39.54 -12.52
CA LEU A 405 17.41 40.12 -11.23
C LEU A 405 18.94 40.09 -11.05
N ALA A 406 19.59 38.96 -11.36
CA ALA A 406 21.04 38.82 -11.28
C ALA A 406 21.78 39.76 -12.25
N MET A 407 21.15 40.09 -13.37
CA MET A 407 21.63 41.08 -14.34
C MET A 407 21.24 42.52 -14.03
N LEU A 408 20.54 42.78 -12.91
CA LEU A 408 20.02 44.09 -12.50
C LEU A 408 18.99 44.72 -13.47
N ASP A 409 18.32 43.89 -14.27
CA ASP A 409 17.23 44.29 -15.17
C ASP A 409 15.89 44.23 -14.41
N THR A 410 15.62 45.28 -13.63
CA THR A 410 14.48 45.31 -12.69
C THR A 410 13.12 45.33 -13.38
N GLU A 411 13.03 45.92 -14.57
CA GLU A 411 11.79 45.99 -15.36
C GLU A 411 11.40 44.58 -15.84
N GLN A 412 12.33 43.89 -16.51
CA GLN A 412 12.07 42.54 -17.01
C GLN A 412 11.97 41.50 -15.89
N HIS A 413 12.69 41.70 -14.79
CA HIS A 413 12.50 40.91 -13.57
C HIS A 413 11.05 40.97 -13.11
N ARG A 414 10.48 42.18 -12.98
CA ARG A 414 9.10 42.36 -12.54
C ARG A 414 8.11 41.75 -13.51
N ALA A 415 8.31 41.91 -14.82
CA ALA A 415 7.46 41.31 -15.83
C ALA A 415 7.45 39.78 -15.74
N SER A 416 8.63 39.16 -15.72
CA SER A 416 8.78 37.69 -15.61
C SER A 416 8.23 37.16 -14.28
N TYR A 417 8.42 37.89 -13.18
CA TYR A 417 7.92 37.52 -11.86
C TYR A 417 6.39 37.57 -11.80
N LEU A 418 5.76 38.58 -12.41
CA LEU A 418 4.30 38.65 -12.56
C LEU A 418 3.76 37.50 -13.43
N ASN A 419 4.49 37.10 -14.48
CA ASN A 419 4.12 35.93 -15.28
C ASN A 419 4.19 34.64 -14.45
N ALA A 420 5.23 34.46 -13.62
CA ALA A 420 5.30 33.34 -12.68
C ALA A 420 4.13 33.37 -11.67
N GLN A 421 3.78 34.54 -11.12
CA GLN A 421 2.64 34.70 -10.22
C GLN A 421 1.31 34.33 -10.90
N ALA A 422 1.13 34.73 -12.16
CA ALA A 422 -0.07 34.42 -12.94
C ALA A 422 -0.23 32.92 -13.21
N VAL A 423 0.86 32.16 -13.27
CA VAL A 423 0.83 30.70 -13.44
C VAL A 423 0.54 29.99 -12.11
N ASP A 424 1.24 30.34 -11.02
CA ASP A 424 1.08 29.69 -9.71
C ASP A 424 1.48 30.61 -8.53
N GLU A 425 0.55 31.48 -8.13
CA GLU A 425 0.72 32.44 -7.02
C GLU A 425 1.07 31.74 -5.69
N ALA A 426 0.40 30.62 -5.39
CA ALA A 426 0.59 29.91 -4.14
C ALA A 426 2.00 29.31 -4.02
N ARG A 427 2.56 28.82 -5.13
CA ARG A 427 3.93 28.33 -5.17
C ARG A 427 4.96 29.46 -5.08
N LEU A 428 4.70 30.60 -5.71
CA LEU A 428 5.56 31.77 -5.62
C LEU A 428 5.69 32.27 -4.18
N ALA A 429 4.56 32.43 -3.48
CA ALA A 429 4.55 32.88 -2.08
C ALA A 429 5.36 31.97 -1.15
N ARG A 430 5.39 30.65 -1.41
CA ARG A 430 6.22 29.70 -0.65
C ARG A 430 7.71 29.92 -0.92
N LEU A 431 8.09 30.13 -2.18
CA LEU A 431 9.50 30.37 -2.54
C LEU A 431 10.02 31.69 -2.00
N ASP A 432 9.17 32.72 -1.92
CA ASP A 432 9.55 33.98 -1.29
C ASP A 432 9.76 33.82 0.22
N ALA A 433 8.88 33.08 0.90
CA ALA A 433 9.05 32.75 2.31
C ALA A 433 10.32 31.92 2.56
N GLU A 434 10.70 31.01 1.66
CA GLU A 434 11.96 30.27 1.73
C GLU A 434 13.18 31.19 1.48
N ALA A 435 13.04 32.17 0.59
CA ALA A 435 14.11 33.11 0.23
C ALA A 435 14.42 34.14 1.33
N GLU A 436 13.49 34.46 2.23
CA GLU A 436 13.76 35.32 3.40
C GLU A 436 14.86 34.75 4.31
N HIS A 437 15.17 33.46 4.18
CA HIS A 437 16.21 32.76 4.94
C HIS A 437 17.49 32.48 4.14
N GLY A 438 17.65 32.97 2.90
CA GLY A 438 18.86 32.72 2.12
C GLY A 438 18.83 33.18 0.66
N ARG A 439 19.60 32.52 -0.20
CA ARG A 439 19.55 32.75 -1.66
C ARG A 439 18.24 32.19 -2.22
N ARG A 440 17.59 32.94 -3.11
CA ARG A 440 16.44 32.45 -3.89
C ARG A 440 16.86 31.19 -4.67
N PRO A 441 16.22 30.04 -4.44
CA PRO A 441 16.60 28.80 -5.10
C PRO A 441 16.20 28.85 -6.58
N VAL A 442 17.09 28.47 -7.48
CA VAL A 442 16.73 28.24 -8.88
C VAL A 442 15.87 26.98 -8.95
N ILE A 443 14.80 27.00 -9.74
CA ILE A 443 13.91 25.84 -9.86
C ILE A 443 14.46 24.91 -10.94
N SER A 444 14.98 23.76 -10.53
CA SER A 444 15.06 22.59 -11.39
C SER A 444 13.69 21.91 -11.44
N THR A 445 13.35 21.34 -12.60
CA THR A 445 12.07 20.68 -12.83
C THR A 445 12.24 19.19 -13.04
N VAL A 446 11.32 18.42 -12.46
CA VAL A 446 11.05 17.04 -12.84
C VAL A 446 9.86 17.10 -13.80
N PRO A 447 9.91 16.51 -15.01
CA PRO A 447 8.77 16.50 -15.90
C PRO A 447 7.56 15.82 -15.25
N ALA A 448 6.37 16.37 -15.43
CA ALA A 448 5.13 15.80 -14.89
C ALA A 448 4.80 14.46 -15.57
N SER A 449 5.17 14.29 -16.84
CA SER A 449 5.05 13.00 -17.54
C SER A 449 5.98 11.91 -17.01
N PHE A 450 6.86 12.17 -16.03
CA PHE A 450 7.54 11.07 -15.33
C PHE A 450 6.56 10.11 -14.65
N PHE A 451 5.40 10.60 -14.22
CA PHE A 451 4.56 9.87 -13.25
C PHE A 451 3.43 9.06 -13.87
N LEU A 452 2.95 9.46 -15.05
CA LEU A 452 1.88 8.75 -15.78
C LEU A 452 2.34 7.41 -16.39
N PRO A 453 3.52 7.32 -17.02
CA PRO A 453 4.07 6.07 -17.53
C PRO A 453 4.46 5.11 -16.42
N LEU A 454 4.81 5.54 -15.20
CA LEU A 454 5.16 4.63 -14.10
C LEU A 454 4.01 3.71 -13.68
N VAL A 455 2.77 4.12 -13.92
CA VAL A 455 1.60 3.27 -13.71
C VAL A 455 1.39 2.29 -14.87
N ASN A 456 1.83 2.65 -16.09
CA ASN A 456 1.41 1.98 -17.34
C ASN A 456 2.54 1.35 -18.16
N ARG A 457 3.82 1.64 -17.89
CA ARG A 457 5.01 1.18 -18.62
C ARG A 457 6.19 1.02 -17.67
N PRO A 458 6.58 -0.21 -17.31
CA PRO A 458 7.82 -0.42 -16.55
C PRO A 458 9.01 0.09 -17.38
N ILE A 459 9.89 0.86 -16.74
CA ILE A 459 11.09 1.48 -17.37
C ILE A 459 12.08 0.43 -17.88
N VAL A 460 12.00 -0.81 -17.40
CA VAL A 460 12.90 -1.88 -17.79
C VAL A 460 12.45 -2.53 -19.12
N ARG A 461 13.01 -2.06 -20.24
CA ARG A 461 12.93 -2.68 -21.57
C ARG A 461 14.33 -3.00 -22.12
N SER A 462 14.98 -4.05 -21.62
CA SER A 462 15.96 -4.83 -22.39
C SER A 462 16.37 -6.13 -21.68
N ASP A 463 16.46 -7.20 -22.47
CA ASP A 463 17.08 -8.54 -22.37
C ASP A 463 17.12 -9.32 -21.05
N ASP A 464 17.36 -8.67 -19.91
CA ASP A 464 17.17 -9.27 -18.57
C ASP A 464 15.69 -9.51 -18.27
N VAL A 465 14.83 -8.87 -19.06
CA VAL A 465 13.42 -9.15 -19.18
C VAL A 465 13.17 -10.55 -19.72
N ALA A 466 14.07 -11.27 -20.38
CA ALA A 466 13.81 -12.67 -20.76
C ALA A 466 13.96 -13.64 -19.57
N ALA A 467 14.98 -13.45 -18.74
CA ALA A 467 15.20 -14.23 -17.51
C ALA A 467 14.23 -13.81 -16.40
N ARG A 468 13.98 -12.50 -16.24
CA ARG A 468 12.89 -12.00 -15.39
C ARG A 468 11.52 -12.31 -15.97
N ARG A 469 11.28 -12.34 -17.29
CA ARG A 469 10.05 -12.93 -17.86
C ARG A 469 10.02 -14.44 -17.72
N ALA A 470 11.09 -15.16 -17.40
CA ALA A 470 10.99 -16.59 -17.11
C ALA A 470 10.47 -16.78 -15.67
N VAL A 471 11.05 -16.09 -14.70
CA VAL A 471 10.60 -16.06 -13.29
C VAL A 471 9.24 -15.35 -13.14
N GLU A 472 9.03 -14.24 -13.84
CA GLU A 472 7.75 -13.59 -14.01
C GLU A 472 6.84 -14.44 -14.88
N ARG A 473 7.25 -15.24 -15.88
CA ARG A 473 6.28 -16.15 -16.55
C ARG A 473 5.82 -17.19 -15.57
N GLU A 474 6.64 -17.68 -14.64
CA GLU A 474 6.14 -18.57 -13.59
C GLU A 474 5.18 -17.84 -12.63
N ASN A 475 5.58 -16.69 -12.08
CA ASN A 475 4.76 -15.94 -11.13
C ASN A 475 3.53 -15.28 -11.77
N THR A 476 3.66 -14.81 -13.01
CA THR A 476 2.59 -14.27 -13.86
C THR A 476 1.86 -15.35 -14.63
N LEU A 477 2.32 -16.60 -14.77
CA LEU A 477 1.41 -17.68 -15.18
C LEU A 477 0.47 -17.97 -14.03
N GLY A 478 0.96 -18.04 -12.79
CA GLY A 478 0.10 -18.13 -11.62
C GLY A 478 -0.87 -16.94 -11.53
N ALA A 479 -0.34 -15.71 -11.58
CA ALA A 479 -1.16 -14.51 -11.52
C ALA A 479 -2.04 -14.34 -12.77
N ALA A 480 -1.58 -14.63 -13.98
CA ALA A 480 -2.38 -14.51 -15.21
C ALA A 480 -3.37 -15.65 -15.39
N LEU A 481 -3.11 -16.85 -14.86
CA LEU A 481 -4.13 -17.91 -14.77
C LEU A 481 -5.22 -17.50 -13.77
N LEU A 482 -4.84 -16.86 -12.66
CA LEU A 482 -5.79 -16.20 -11.77
C LEU A 482 -6.52 -15.06 -12.50
N TYR A 483 -5.84 -14.08 -13.11
CA TYR A 483 -6.47 -12.96 -13.81
C TYR A 483 -7.33 -13.38 -15.01
N ARG A 484 -6.87 -14.32 -15.84
CA ARG A 484 -7.62 -14.78 -17.02
C ARG A 484 -8.75 -15.74 -16.66
N GLY A 485 -8.61 -16.51 -15.58
CA GLY A 485 -9.60 -17.49 -15.15
C GLY A 485 -10.57 -16.95 -14.10
N THR A 486 -10.06 -16.48 -12.96
CA THR A 486 -10.88 -16.10 -11.81
C THR A 486 -11.55 -14.74 -11.99
N MET A 487 -10.91 -13.75 -12.60
CA MET A 487 -11.52 -12.42 -12.73
C MET A 487 -12.79 -12.43 -13.60
N PRO A 488 -12.82 -13.01 -14.82
CA PRO A 488 -14.06 -13.09 -15.60
C PRO A 488 -15.14 -13.90 -14.89
N VAL A 489 -14.76 -14.97 -14.19
CA VAL A 489 -15.68 -15.78 -13.39
C VAL A 489 -16.27 -14.95 -12.24
N MET A 490 -15.46 -14.18 -11.52
CA MET A 490 -15.92 -13.32 -10.43
C MET A 490 -16.77 -12.15 -10.93
N LEU A 491 -16.42 -11.54 -12.07
CA LEU A 491 -17.23 -10.49 -12.70
C LEU A 491 -18.58 -11.05 -13.16
N GLY A 492 -18.57 -12.17 -13.88
CA GLY A 492 -19.78 -12.84 -14.34
C GLY A 492 -20.66 -13.27 -13.17
N TRP A 493 -20.08 -13.93 -12.18
CA TRP A 493 -20.79 -14.38 -10.98
C TRP A 493 -21.32 -13.21 -10.15
N GLY A 494 -20.51 -12.19 -9.90
CA GLY A 494 -20.90 -10.99 -9.17
C GLY A 494 -22.03 -10.24 -9.86
N ALA A 495 -21.98 -10.09 -11.19
CA ALA A 495 -23.04 -9.48 -11.98
C ALA A 495 -24.34 -10.28 -11.93
N VAL A 496 -24.28 -11.61 -12.07
CA VAL A 496 -25.45 -12.50 -11.96
C VAL A 496 -26.09 -12.37 -10.57
N VAL A 497 -25.29 -12.45 -9.50
CA VAL A 497 -25.76 -12.32 -8.12
C VAL A 497 -26.38 -10.94 -7.87
N LEU A 498 -25.76 -9.87 -8.38
CA LEU A 498 -26.26 -8.49 -8.25
C LEU A 498 -27.60 -8.31 -8.98
N VAL A 499 -27.70 -8.72 -10.25
CA VAL A 499 -28.92 -8.55 -11.06
C VAL A 499 -30.08 -9.35 -10.46
N LEU A 500 -29.84 -10.61 -10.08
CA LEU A 500 -30.85 -11.42 -9.41
C LEU A 500 -31.25 -10.84 -8.06
N GLY A 501 -30.31 -10.25 -7.31
CA GLY A 501 -30.57 -9.55 -6.06
C GLY A 501 -31.43 -8.31 -6.23
N LEU A 502 -31.12 -7.46 -7.22
CA LEU A 502 -31.91 -6.27 -7.54
C LEU A 502 -33.33 -6.65 -7.99
N PHE A 503 -33.46 -7.73 -8.77
CA PHE A 503 -34.77 -8.24 -9.18
C PHE A 503 -35.58 -8.76 -7.98
N ALA A 504 -34.95 -9.54 -7.08
CA ALA A 504 -35.59 -10.02 -5.86
C ALA A 504 -36.04 -8.88 -4.93
N ALA A 505 -35.23 -7.82 -4.84
CA ALA A 505 -35.54 -6.62 -4.07
C ALA A 505 -36.73 -5.84 -4.64
N ARG A 506 -36.85 -5.76 -5.98
CA ARG A 506 -37.92 -5.00 -6.64
C ARG A 506 -39.30 -5.65 -6.54
N GLN A 507 -39.38 -6.97 -6.38
CA GLN A 507 -40.66 -7.69 -6.50
C GLN A 507 -41.69 -7.47 -5.37
N ASN A 508 -41.35 -6.94 -4.18
CA ASN A 508 -42.38 -6.64 -3.15
C ASN A 508 -42.07 -5.35 -2.37
N PRO A 509 -42.49 -4.17 -2.84
CA PRO A 509 -42.36 -2.93 -2.09
C PRO A 509 -43.43 -2.71 -1.00
N HIS A 510 -44.53 -3.48 -0.95
CA HIS A 510 -45.75 -3.02 -0.26
C HIS A 510 -46.32 -3.84 0.91
N GLN A 511 -45.66 -4.89 1.42
CA GLN A 511 -46.17 -5.59 2.62
C GLN A 511 -45.02 -5.99 3.54
N PHE A 512 -44.63 -5.07 4.42
CA PHE A 512 -43.87 -5.36 5.64
C PHE A 512 -44.78 -5.06 6.82
N GLU A 513 -45.74 -5.94 7.08
CA GLU A 513 -46.33 -5.98 8.42
C GLU A 513 -45.33 -6.69 9.32
N LEU A 514 -44.81 -5.98 10.31
CA LEU A 514 -43.92 -6.51 11.33
C LEU A 514 -44.70 -7.57 12.13
N GLY A 515 -44.60 -8.83 11.71
CA GLY A 515 -45.06 -9.94 12.54
C GLY A 515 -44.30 -9.95 13.88
N PRO A 516 -44.93 -10.32 14.99
CA PRO A 516 -44.27 -10.38 16.29
C PRO A 516 -43.08 -11.35 16.22
N VAL A 517 -41.92 -10.92 16.74
CA VAL A 517 -40.71 -11.74 16.81
C VAL A 517 -41.02 -12.96 17.69
N PRO A 518 -40.77 -14.21 17.24
CA PRO A 518 -41.04 -15.40 18.05
C PRO A 518 -40.27 -15.37 19.37
N GLN A 519 -40.95 -15.58 20.51
CA GLN A 519 -40.37 -15.56 21.87
C GLN A 519 -39.14 -16.48 22.01
N ALA A 520 -39.11 -17.62 21.31
CA ALA A 520 -37.97 -18.55 21.32
C ALA A 520 -36.65 -17.94 20.83
N VAL A 521 -36.67 -16.83 20.08
CA VAL A 521 -35.47 -16.11 19.65
C VAL A 521 -34.96 -15.15 20.72
N GLN A 522 -35.82 -14.69 21.64
CA GLN A 522 -35.40 -13.83 22.77
C GLN A 522 -34.61 -14.60 23.84
N GLU A 523 -34.81 -15.91 23.98
CA GLU A 523 -34.23 -16.70 25.08
C GLU A 523 -32.78 -17.15 24.85
N SER A 524 -32.23 -17.02 23.64
CA SER A 524 -30.84 -17.41 23.38
C SER A 524 -29.89 -16.25 23.72
N ALA A 525 -29.42 -16.23 24.97
CA ALA A 525 -28.49 -15.25 25.55
C ALA A 525 -27.22 -14.99 24.70
N VAL A 526 -26.83 -15.94 23.85
CA VAL A 526 -25.67 -15.84 22.93
C VAL A 526 -25.78 -14.64 21.97
N TRP A 527 -27.00 -14.25 21.57
CA TRP A 527 -27.19 -13.14 20.61
C TRP A 527 -27.10 -11.75 21.24
N LEU A 528 -27.20 -11.66 22.57
CA LEU A 528 -27.05 -10.40 23.32
C LEU A 528 -25.59 -9.95 23.44
N PHE A 529 -24.63 -10.89 23.37
CA PHE A 529 -23.21 -10.59 23.55
C PHE A 529 -22.48 -10.13 22.29
N LEU A 530 -23.08 -10.27 21.11
CA LEU A 530 -22.57 -9.69 19.87
C LEU A 530 -23.26 -8.35 19.61
N PRO A 531 -22.54 -7.21 19.49
CA PRO A 531 -23.17 -5.91 19.18
C PRO A 531 -24.02 -5.94 17.89
N ALA A 532 -23.73 -6.87 16.98
CA ALA A 532 -24.53 -7.12 15.78
C ALA A 532 -25.67 -8.13 15.97
N GLY A 533 -25.68 -8.94 17.03
CA GLY A 533 -26.65 -10.01 17.26
C GLY A 533 -28.09 -9.51 17.41
N LEU A 534 -28.29 -8.38 18.10
CA LEU A 534 -29.59 -7.69 18.19
C LEU A 534 -30.07 -7.13 16.84
N LEU A 535 -29.15 -6.64 16.00
CA LEU A 535 -29.48 -6.12 14.66
C LEU A 535 -29.71 -7.24 13.63
N MET A 536 -29.06 -8.40 13.81
CA MET A 536 -29.25 -9.61 13.00
C MET A 536 -30.44 -10.46 13.44
N ALA A 537 -30.87 -10.33 14.70
CA ALA A 537 -32.09 -10.95 15.22
C ALA A 537 -33.36 -10.33 14.60
N GLY A 538 -33.33 -9.03 14.26
CA GLY A 538 -34.38 -8.35 13.52
C GLY A 538 -34.43 -8.68 12.02
N GLU A 539 -35.49 -8.25 11.32
CA GLU A 539 -35.69 -8.48 9.88
C GLU A 539 -34.77 -7.66 8.95
N ARG A 540 -33.74 -7.01 9.49
CA ARG A 540 -32.87 -6.07 8.75
C ARG A 540 -31.41 -6.54 8.76
N PRO A 541 -31.08 -7.67 8.11
CA PRO A 541 -29.73 -8.26 8.11
C PRO A 541 -28.66 -7.29 7.57
N LEU A 542 -29.04 -6.34 6.70
CA LEU A 542 -28.15 -5.30 6.17
C LEU A 542 -27.54 -4.41 7.26
N ARG A 543 -28.30 -4.06 8.30
CA ARG A 543 -27.79 -3.26 9.41
C ARG A 543 -26.75 -4.04 10.21
N GLY A 544 -26.99 -5.35 10.39
CA GLY A 544 -26.04 -6.27 10.99
C GLY A 544 -24.75 -6.36 10.20
N VAL A 545 -24.81 -6.51 8.86
CA VAL A 545 -23.63 -6.51 7.99
C VAL A 545 -22.85 -5.21 8.13
N ALA A 546 -23.50 -4.04 8.03
CA ALA A 546 -22.81 -2.76 8.11
C ALA A 546 -22.08 -2.55 9.45
N VAL A 547 -22.75 -2.84 10.57
CA VAL A 547 -22.15 -2.73 11.91
C VAL A 547 -21.01 -3.72 12.08
N LEU A 548 -21.19 -4.96 11.63
CA LEU A 548 -20.16 -5.99 11.72
C LEU A 548 -18.96 -5.66 10.82
N THR A 549 -19.16 -5.09 9.64
CA THR A 549 -18.08 -4.60 8.78
C THR A 549 -17.29 -3.51 9.48
N VAL A 550 -17.95 -2.47 10.03
CA VAL A 550 -17.26 -1.39 10.76
C VAL A 550 -16.49 -1.95 11.96
N PHE A 551 -17.11 -2.84 12.73
CA PHE A 551 -16.47 -3.47 13.88
C PHE A 551 -15.26 -4.32 13.48
N ILE A 552 -15.38 -5.17 12.46
CA ILE A 552 -14.28 -6.00 11.95
C ILE A 552 -13.18 -5.11 11.36
N THR A 553 -13.52 -4.05 10.63
CA THR A 553 -12.54 -3.08 10.12
C THR A 553 -11.76 -2.44 11.28
N LEU A 554 -12.45 -1.94 12.31
CA LEU A 554 -11.81 -1.39 13.50
C LEU A 554 -10.96 -2.43 14.25
N LEU A 555 -11.40 -3.68 14.29
CA LEU A 555 -10.66 -4.78 14.91
C LEU A 555 -9.42 -5.17 14.08
N ILE A 556 -9.49 -5.15 12.75
CA ILE A 556 -8.34 -5.34 11.86
C ILE A 556 -7.33 -4.20 12.05
N PHE A 557 -7.80 -2.96 12.24
CA PHE A 557 -6.93 -1.81 12.51
C PHE A 557 -6.40 -1.76 13.96
N GLY A 558 -7.15 -2.31 14.94
CA GLY A 558 -6.87 -2.19 16.37
C GLY A 558 -6.17 -3.40 16.99
N LEU A 559 -6.29 -4.59 16.39
CA LEU A 559 -5.26 -5.61 16.57
C LEU A 559 -3.98 -4.97 16.07
N GLU A 560 -2.92 -4.99 16.87
CA GLU A 560 -1.58 -4.50 16.53
C GLU A 560 -0.92 -5.30 15.39
N ALA A 561 -1.71 -5.73 14.41
CA ALA A 561 -1.29 -6.33 13.19
C ALA A 561 -0.67 -5.23 12.34
N PRO A 562 0.65 -5.25 12.13
CA PRO A 562 1.17 -4.66 10.91
C PRO A 562 0.46 -5.36 9.76
N VAL A 563 -0.52 -4.69 9.14
CA VAL A 563 -1.09 -5.14 7.87
C VAL A 563 0.06 -5.09 6.89
N THR A 564 0.72 -6.23 6.66
CA THR A 564 1.91 -6.38 5.82
C THR A 564 1.62 -5.92 4.39
N PRO A 565 2.10 -4.76 3.94
CA PRO A 565 2.07 -4.42 2.54
C PRO A 565 3.47 -4.69 2.00
N TYR A 566 3.61 -5.78 1.27
CA TYR A 566 4.70 -5.97 0.30
C TYR A 566 6.12 -6.21 0.89
N ARG A 567 6.93 -6.95 0.14
CA ARG A 567 8.19 -7.62 0.55
C ARG A 567 9.38 -6.67 0.80
N GLY A 568 9.13 -5.40 1.11
CA GLY A 568 10.15 -4.35 1.28
C GLY A 568 10.07 -3.52 2.57
N LEU A 569 9.05 -3.71 3.41
CA LEU A 569 8.95 -3.07 4.73
C LEU A 569 9.06 -4.15 5.83
N PRO A 570 9.91 -3.96 6.87
CA PRO A 570 10.34 -5.04 7.75
C PRO A 570 9.31 -5.26 8.87
N LEU A 571 8.30 -6.09 8.65
CA LEU A 571 7.39 -6.54 9.71
C LEU A 571 6.71 -7.85 9.29
N GLU A 572 7.09 -8.96 9.90
CA GLU A 572 6.59 -10.30 9.60
C GLU A 572 5.53 -10.75 10.61
N VAL A 573 4.28 -11.03 10.19
CA VAL A 573 3.39 -12.05 10.79
C VAL A 573 2.35 -12.53 9.76
N SER A 574 2.12 -13.84 9.67
CA SER A 574 1.14 -14.50 8.77
C SER A 574 -0.29 -14.58 9.35
N PHE A 575 -1.28 -14.13 8.59
CA PHE A 575 -2.70 -14.00 9.01
C PHE A 575 -3.59 -15.26 8.77
N SER A 576 -3.08 -16.33 8.15
CA SER A 576 -3.92 -17.37 7.53
C SER A 576 -4.47 -18.46 8.47
N GLY A 577 -3.83 -18.74 9.61
CA GLY A 577 -4.22 -19.88 10.47
C GLY A 577 -5.33 -19.56 11.50
N PHE A 578 -5.28 -18.39 12.13
CA PHE A 578 -6.10 -18.10 13.32
C PHE A 578 -7.56 -17.76 13.00
N LEU A 579 -7.82 -17.04 11.90
CA LEU A 579 -9.18 -16.67 11.52
C LEU A 579 -9.98 -17.86 10.95
N PHE A 580 -9.32 -18.78 10.25
CA PHE A 580 -9.97 -19.99 9.74
C PHE A 580 -10.36 -20.93 10.89
N GLY A 581 -9.46 -21.13 11.86
CA GLY A 581 -9.76 -21.90 13.07
C GLY A 581 -10.85 -21.26 13.93
N GLY A 582 -10.78 -19.93 14.14
CA GLY A 582 -11.75 -19.19 14.94
C GLY A 582 -13.16 -19.17 14.33
N ALA A 583 -13.28 -18.92 13.02
CA ALA A 583 -14.58 -18.92 12.34
C ALA A 583 -15.20 -20.32 12.25
N ALA A 584 -14.39 -21.35 12.00
CA ALA A 584 -14.84 -22.73 12.02
C ALA A 584 -15.31 -23.15 13.43
N LEU A 585 -14.58 -22.77 14.48
CA LEU A 585 -14.94 -23.03 15.87
C LEU A 585 -16.24 -22.31 16.26
N LEU A 586 -16.40 -21.04 15.88
CA LEU A 586 -17.60 -20.26 16.15
C LEU A 586 -18.84 -20.86 15.47
N PHE A 587 -18.68 -21.33 14.22
CA PHE A 587 -19.72 -22.05 13.48
C PHE A 587 -20.10 -23.37 14.16
N LEU A 588 -19.10 -24.13 14.62
CA LEU A 588 -19.31 -25.41 15.32
C LEU A 588 -20.03 -25.21 16.65
N VAL A 589 -19.62 -24.20 17.43
CA VAL A 589 -20.25 -23.85 18.73
C VAL A 589 -21.69 -23.37 18.53
N THR A 590 -21.95 -22.50 17.55
CA THR A 590 -23.32 -22.01 17.29
C THR A 590 -24.24 -23.12 16.76
N MET A 591 -23.73 -24.03 15.92
CA MET A 591 -24.51 -25.18 15.46
C MET A 591 -24.86 -26.13 16.62
N VAL A 592 -23.89 -26.46 17.48
CA VAL A 592 -24.10 -27.36 18.63
C VAL A 592 -25.09 -26.76 19.63
N LEU A 593 -24.96 -25.47 19.96
CA LEU A 593 -25.86 -24.79 20.88
C LEU A 593 -27.30 -24.68 20.34
N SER A 594 -27.46 -24.47 19.04
CA SER A 594 -28.79 -24.44 18.40
C SER A 594 -29.49 -25.81 18.47
N VAL A 595 -28.75 -26.90 18.28
CA VAL A 595 -29.28 -28.26 18.38
C VAL A 595 -29.66 -28.61 19.82
N ILE A 596 -28.84 -28.21 20.81
CA ILE A 596 -29.11 -28.46 22.23
C ILE A 596 -30.32 -27.66 22.72
N GLY A 597 -30.49 -26.41 22.27
CA GLY A 597 -31.63 -25.58 22.63
C GLY A 597 -32.97 -26.18 22.16
N LYS A 598 -33.00 -26.71 20.93
CA LYS A 598 -34.20 -27.32 20.35
C LYS A 598 -34.61 -28.61 21.08
N SER A 599 -33.64 -29.45 21.47
CA SER A 599 -33.95 -30.69 22.20
C SER A 599 -34.44 -30.44 23.62
N ARG A 600 -34.08 -29.33 24.27
CA ARG A 600 -34.60 -29.00 25.60
C ARG A 600 -36.04 -28.50 25.54
N ALA A 601 -36.39 -27.71 24.52
CA ALA A 601 -37.76 -27.25 24.31
C ALA A 601 -38.72 -28.40 23.96
N GLU A 602 -38.28 -29.38 23.15
CA GLU A 602 -39.07 -30.59 22.82
C GLU A 602 -39.16 -31.62 23.95
N VAL A 603 -38.30 -31.53 24.98
CA VAL A 603 -38.37 -32.37 26.19
C VAL A 603 -39.17 -31.70 27.30
N ALA A 604 -39.28 -30.37 27.26
CA ALA A 604 -40.08 -29.58 28.20
C ALA A 604 -41.56 -29.43 27.77
N ALA A 605 -41.85 -29.59 26.47
CA ALA A 605 -43.20 -29.69 25.90
C ALA A 605 -43.61 -31.16 25.76
#